data_AF-K3WSD8-F1
#
_entry.id   AF-K3WSD8-F1
#
_cell.length_a   1.000
_cell.length_b   1.000
_cell.length_c   1.000
_cell.angle_alpha   90.00
_cell.angle_beta   90.00
_cell.angle_gamma   90.00
#
_symmetry.space_group_name_H-M   'P 1'
#
loop_
_entity.id
_entity.type
_entity.pdbx_description
1 polymer ?
#
loop_
_entity_poly.entity_id
_entity_poly.type
_entity_poly.pdbx_seq_one_letter_code
_entity_poly.pdbx_strand_id
1 'polypeptide(L)'
;MKTSGHYDCERQNAVANASTTETAHDLDDRVRQFVAALPLATLAPVSTSQQHFGGGPMIAEPMTLTLPSTAIESVAWWMETSSATSLFIRPAYQALLVLALAFLENTEVRYKVEITGARGVGKTAFLSWVVYYLRAQTSSPPPAIVLDLTNGNDSFFGLIHANGSVERGQRGESFQCELAMRSTFYVYDAGSSLRPQSGDVLAKTIMLMPPTKNHCVDQNGHARPMETMHFVMPLWTLDELDVCRSCCYPRVSMLDLQELHKLWGGVPKWTLAERKDASTAHFRKCLDALTFADAAETIQARGWFDADAEESDRKKGVLGYDLIHVHADYDNTFQFRNAELCSSIACAVLLGASDKQEIRAFLDKYRGRGATAMHQFYVQVEHEYWKKLVMI
;
A
#
# COMPACT_ATOMS: atom_id res chain seq x y z
N MET A 1 18.92 -63.92 -26.29
CA MET A 1 17.83 -63.79 -25.30
C MET A 1 18.39 -62.99 -24.13
N LYS A 2 17.99 -61.77 -23.76
CA LYS A 2 16.97 -60.81 -24.17
C LYS A 2 17.64 -59.43 -24.25
N THR A 3 17.22 -58.63 -25.21
CA THR A 3 17.61 -57.24 -25.48
C THR A 3 16.61 -56.25 -24.88
N SER A 4 17.08 -54.99 -24.77
CA SER A 4 16.34 -53.72 -24.78
C SER A 4 15.59 -53.26 -23.52
N GLY A 5 15.89 -52.02 -23.13
CA GLY A 5 15.18 -51.26 -22.09
C GLY A 5 15.85 -49.94 -21.70
N HIS A 6 16.38 -49.19 -22.66
CA HIS A 6 16.84 -47.80 -22.44
C HIS A 6 16.28 -46.96 -23.57
N TYR A 7 15.17 -46.25 -23.30
CA TYR A 7 14.75 -45.04 -24.01
C TYR A 7 13.76 -44.25 -23.13
N ASP A 8 13.94 -42.93 -23.16
CA ASP A 8 13.00 -41.85 -22.89
C ASP A 8 12.66 -41.46 -21.45
N CYS A 9 13.57 -40.68 -20.85
CA CYS A 9 13.24 -39.67 -19.85
C CYS A 9 14.02 -38.36 -20.10
N GLU A 10 14.02 -37.86 -21.33
CA GLU A 10 14.59 -36.56 -21.67
C GLU A 10 13.74 -35.88 -22.76
N ARG A 11 12.53 -35.44 -22.41
CA ARG A 11 11.74 -34.43 -23.14
C ARG A 11 10.41 -34.16 -22.41
N GLN A 12 10.48 -33.48 -21.27
CA GLN A 12 9.29 -32.80 -20.72
C GLN A 12 9.57 -31.65 -19.72
N ASN A 13 10.82 -31.29 -19.44
CA ASN A 13 11.16 -30.21 -18.49
C ASN A 13 11.70 -28.92 -19.14
N ALA A 14 11.40 -28.64 -20.41
CA ALA A 14 11.95 -27.48 -21.14
C ALA A 14 10.94 -26.34 -21.45
N VAL A 15 9.77 -26.30 -20.80
CA VAL A 15 8.76 -25.23 -21.05
C VAL A 15 8.15 -24.68 -19.75
N ALA A 16 8.97 -24.41 -18.72
CA ALA A 16 8.49 -23.75 -17.51
C ALA A 16 9.51 -22.87 -16.77
N ASN A 17 10.68 -22.59 -17.35
CA ASN A 17 11.69 -21.70 -16.75
C ASN A 17 12.09 -20.60 -17.74
N ALA A 18 11.13 -19.74 -18.06
CA ALA A 18 11.44 -18.37 -18.48
C ALA A 18 11.12 -17.46 -17.29
N SER A 19 11.88 -17.61 -16.20
CA SER A 19 11.99 -16.56 -15.20
C SER A 19 12.85 -15.46 -15.82
N THR A 20 12.23 -14.42 -16.34
CA THR A 20 12.91 -13.20 -16.73
C THR A 20 13.57 -12.61 -15.50
N THR A 21 14.90 -12.73 -15.44
CA THR A 21 15.75 -11.89 -14.61
C THR A 21 15.67 -10.46 -15.16
N GLU A 22 14.65 -9.71 -14.76
CA GLU A 22 14.67 -8.25 -14.83
C GLU A 22 15.83 -7.76 -13.93
N THR A 23 16.71 -6.92 -14.47
CA THR A 23 17.93 -6.46 -13.77
C THR A 23 17.78 -4.99 -13.39
N ALA A 24 18.49 -4.52 -12.35
CA ALA A 24 18.47 -3.16 -11.82
C ALA A 24 18.63 -2.00 -12.84
N HIS A 25 19.09 -2.30 -14.07
CA HIS A 25 19.17 -1.36 -15.19
C HIS A 25 17.78 -0.89 -15.68
N ASP A 26 16.78 -1.77 -15.56
CA ASP A 26 15.41 -1.54 -16.01
C ASP A 26 14.68 -0.49 -15.14
N LEU A 27 14.97 -0.49 -13.83
CA LEU A 27 14.31 0.43 -12.91
C LEU A 27 14.73 1.90 -13.12
N ASP A 28 16.00 2.16 -13.44
CA ASP A 28 16.46 3.52 -13.75
C ASP A 28 15.75 4.06 -15.01
N ASP A 29 15.67 3.24 -16.05
CA ASP A 29 15.00 3.59 -17.30
C ASP A 29 13.50 3.85 -17.09
N ARG A 30 12.83 3.03 -16.27
CA ARG A 30 11.41 3.23 -15.92
C ARG A 30 11.18 4.55 -15.19
N VAL A 31 12.00 4.92 -14.21
CA VAL A 31 11.85 6.21 -13.51
C VAL A 31 12.10 7.37 -14.46
N ARG A 32 13.13 7.29 -15.32
CA ARG A 32 13.42 8.31 -16.34
C ARG A 32 12.26 8.51 -17.31
N GLN A 33 11.71 7.43 -17.84
CA GLN A 33 10.57 7.45 -18.75
C GLN A 33 9.33 8.05 -18.10
N PHE A 34 9.02 7.66 -16.85
CA PHE A 34 7.91 8.24 -16.09
C PHE A 34 8.07 9.75 -15.93
N VAL A 35 9.24 10.23 -15.47
CA VAL A 35 9.50 11.67 -15.27
C VAL A 35 9.43 12.45 -16.58
N ALA A 36 9.99 11.91 -17.67
CA ALA A 36 9.94 12.52 -18.99
C ALA A 36 8.51 12.62 -19.55
N ALA A 37 7.61 11.74 -19.11
CA ALA A 37 6.22 11.70 -19.54
C ALA A 37 5.30 12.66 -18.76
N LEU A 38 5.67 13.08 -17.54
CA LEU A 38 4.84 13.96 -16.71
C LEU A 38 4.42 15.28 -17.37
N PRO A 39 5.30 16.00 -18.12
CA PRO A 39 4.90 17.23 -18.79
C PRO A 39 3.85 17.03 -19.90
N LEU A 40 3.71 15.79 -20.40
CA LEU A 40 2.76 15.41 -21.43
C LEU A 40 1.50 14.74 -20.85
N ALA A 41 1.46 14.54 -19.53
CA ALA A 41 0.36 13.86 -18.87
C ALA A 41 -0.90 14.75 -18.89
N THR A 42 -2.04 14.14 -19.13
CA THR A 42 -3.34 14.83 -19.12
C THR A 42 -4.10 14.46 -17.87
N LEU A 43 -4.54 15.46 -17.12
CA LEU A 43 -5.42 15.28 -15.96
C LEU A 43 -6.85 15.63 -16.36
N ALA A 44 -7.77 14.69 -16.19
CA ALA A 44 -9.18 14.87 -16.54
C ALA A 44 -10.10 14.46 -15.38
N PRO A 45 -11.19 15.20 -15.12
CA PRO A 45 -12.20 14.78 -14.15
C PRO A 45 -12.90 13.51 -14.63
N VAL A 46 -13.24 12.62 -13.70
CA VAL A 46 -14.04 11.44 -13.99
C VAL A 46 -15.50 11.80 -13.79
N SER A 47 -16.29 11.72 -14.86
CA SER A 47 -17.72 11.96 -14.80
C SER A 47 -18.38 10.93 -13.89
N THR A 48 -18.85 11.36 -12.71
CA THR A 48 -19.54 10.49 -11.76
C THR A 48 -20.98 10.96 -11.62
N SER A 49 -21.93 10.11 -12.00
CA SER A 49 -23.33 10.34 -11.68
C SER A 49 -23.55 10.00 -10.20
N GLN A 50 -23.52 11.00 -9.31
CA GLN A 50 -23.86 10.90 -7.87
C GLN A 50 -23.42 9.59 -7.19
N GLN A 51 -22.12 9.44 -6.90
CA GLN A 51 -21.59 8.31 -6.12
C GLN A 51 -20.94 8.80 -4.81
N HIS A 52 -21.06 8.00 -3.75
CA HIS A 52 -20.55 8.33 -2.42
C HIS A 52 -19.10 7.82 -2.28
N PHE A 53 -18.14 8.71 -2.49
CA PHE A 53 -16.72 8.46 -2.23
C PHE A 53 -16.48 8.41 -0.72
N GLY A 54 -16.06 7.28 -0.17
CA GLY A 54 -15.90 7.12 1.28
C GLY A 54 -14.64 7.79 1.83
N GLY A 55 -14.78 8.42 3.00
CA GLY A 55 -13.67 8.74 3.91
C GLY A 55 -12.86 10.01 3.61
N GLY A 56 -13.50 11.04 3.04
CA GLY A 56 -12.93 12.38 2.82
C GLY A 56 -14.03 13.44 2.91
N PRO A 57 -13.75 14.73 3.20
CA PRO A 57 -14.70 15.77 2.85
C PRO A 57 -14.71 15.76 1.31
N MET A 58 -15.85 16.07 0.68
CA MET A 58 -15.88 16.29 -0.77
C MET A 58 -15.07 17.55 -1.11
N ILE A 59 -13.75 17.50 -1.00
CA ILE A 59 -12.85 18.58 -1.37
C ILE A 59 -12.57 18.53 -2.87
N ALA A 60 -12.63 17.33 -3.47
CA ALA A 60 -12.31 17.17 -4.88
C ALA A 60 -13.03 16.00 -5.54
N GLU A 61 -13.35 16.17 -6.81
CA GLU A 61 -13.83 15.12 -7.69
C GLU A 61 -12.70 14.13 -8.03
N PRO A 62 -13.01 12.84 -8.24
CA PRO A 62 -12.03 11.89 -8.76
C PRO A 62 -11.52 12.33 -10.14
N MET A 63 -10.24 12.09 -10.39
CA MET A 63 -9.59 12.39 -11.67
C MET A 63 -8.89 11.17 -12.24
N THR A 64 -8.58 11.21 -13.53
CA THR A 64 -7.67 10.28 -14.19
C THR A 64 -6.47 11.05 -14.71
N LEU A 65 -5.28 10.60 -14.32
CA LEU A 65 -4.02 11.05 -14.89
C LEU A 65 -3.62 10.07 -16.00
N THR A 66 -3.76 10.50 -17.24
CA THR A 66 -3.39 9.70 -18.41
C THR A 66 -1.98 10.05 -18.86
N LEU A 67 -1.12 9.04 -18.93
CA LEU A 67 0.25 9.18 -19.40
C LEU A 67 0.34 8.77 -20.89
N PRO A 68 1.28 9.36 -21.65
CA PRO A 68 1.58 8.93 -23.02
C PRO A 68 1.86 7.43 -23.10
N SER A 69 1.48 6.80 -24.22
CA SER A 69 1.66 5.36 -24.44
C SER A 69 3.13 4.91 -24.37
N THR A 70 4.08 5.82 -24.57
CA THR A 70 5.52 5.57 -24.43
C THR A 70 5.98 5.34 -22.98
N ALA A 71 5.11 5.58 -21.99
CA ALA A 71 5.40 5.42 -20.55
C ALA A 71 4.68 4.24 -19.90
N ILE A 72 4.02 3.38 -20.70
CA ILE A 72 3.17 2.27 -20.20
C ILE A 72 3.94 1.32 -19.28
N GLU A 73 5.15 0.92 -19.66
CA GLU A 73 5.97 -0.03 -18.90
C GLU A 73 6.44 0.57 -17.56
N SER A 74 6.69 1.88 -17.53
CA SER A 74 7.05 2.60 -16.32
C SER A 74 5.90 2.66 -15.31
N VAL A 75 4.69 2.98 -15.78
CA VAL A 75 3.49 3.06 -14.94
C VAL A 75 3.06 1.69 -14.45
N ALA A 76 3.17 0.68 -15.31
CA ALA A 76 2.87 -0.70 -14.97
C ALA A 76 3.70 -1.20 -13.79
N TRP A 77 4.96 -0.78 -13.70
CA TRP A 77 5.83 -1.09 -12.56
C TRP A 77 5.44 -0.34 -11.29
N TRP A 78 5.22 0.98 -11.36
CA TRP A 78 4.80 1.78 -10.18
C TRP A 78 3.44 1.34 -9.63
N MET A 79 2.55 0.87 -10.50
CA MET A 79 1.20 0.49 -10.14
C MET A 79 1.04 -1.01 -9.89
N GLU A 80 2.09 -1.83 -10.08
CA GLU A 80 2.02 -3.30 -10.13
C GLU A 80 0.93 -3.80 -11.10
N THR A 81 0.68 -3.09 -12.21
CA THR A 81 -0.44 -3.40 -13.11
C THR A 81 0.00 -3.53 -14.55
N SER A 82 -0.29 -4.67 -15.17
CA SER A 82 0.25 -5.05 -16.47
C SER A 82 -0.28 -4.27 -17.70
N SER A 83 -1.11 -3.23 -17.55
CA SER A 83 -1.74 -2.60 -18.73
C SER A 83 -2.33 -1.20 -18.57
N ALA A 84 -2.16 -0.51 -17.43
CA ALA A 84 -2.83 0.78 -17.22
C ALA A 84 -1.98 1.95 -17.76
N THR A 85 -2.48 2.67 -18.79
CA THR A 85 -1.95 3.97 -19.24
C THR A 85 -2.38 5.13 -18.34
N SER A 86 -3.24 4.84 -17.37
CA SER A 86 -4.05 5.82 -16.66
C SER A 86 -4.05 5.51 -15.17
N LEU A 87 -3.76 6.52 -14.36
CA LEU A 87 -3.78 6.47 -12.91
C LEU A 87 -5.05 7.12 -12.39
N PHE A 88 -5.85 6.38 -11.61
CA PHE A 88 -7.02 6.93 -10.94
C PHE A 88 -6.59 7.72 -9.69
N ILE A 89 -6.92 9.01 -9.67
CA ILE A 89 -6.66 9.93 -8.57
C ILE A 89 -7.94 10.06 -7.75
N ARG A 90 -8.04 9.27 -6.69
CA ARG A 90 -9.20 9.32 -5.78
C ARG A 90 -9.19 10.59 -4.92
N PRO A 91 -10.35 11.08 -4.46
CA PRO A 91 -10.44 12.27 -3.60
C PRO A 91 -9.53 12.20 -2.37
N ALA A 92 -9.40 11.01 -1.76
CA ALA A 92 -8.53 10.79 -0.61
C ALA A 92 -7.05 11.11 -0.89
N TYR A 93 -6.53 10.86 -2.11
CA TYR A 93 -5.16 11.22 -2.47
C TYR A 93 -4.96 12.73 -2.49
N GLN A 94 -5.94 13.47 -2.98
CA GLN A 94 -5.88 14.92 -3.07
C GLN A 94 -5.91 15.54 -1.67
N ALA A 95 -6.87 15.13 -0.84
CA ALA A 95 -6.99 15.62 0.53
C ALA A 95 -5.75 15.26 1.38
N LEU A 96 -5.25 14.02 1.27
CA LEU A 96 -4.07 13.57 1.99
C LEU A 96 -2.81 14.36 1.59
N LEU A 97 -2.63 14.64 0.29
CA LEU A 97 -1.50 15.44 -0.17
C LEU A 97 -1.58 16.89 0.35
N VAL A 98 -2.75 17.52 0.30
CA VAL A 98 -2.94 18.89 0.80
C VAL A 98 -2.58 18.96 2.29
N LEU A 99 -3.08 18.02 3.09
CA LEU A 99 -2.74 17.95 4.52
C LEU A 99 -1.24 17.73 4.72
N ALA A 100 -0.64 16.77 4.01
CA ALA A 100 0.79 16.50 4.10
C ALA A 100 1.62 17.75 3.79
N LEU A 101 1.31 18.46 2.70
CA LEU A 101 2.02 19.68 2.32
C LEU A 101 1.85 20.80 3.36
N ALA A 102 0.64 21.00 3.90
CA ALA A 102 0.40 21.99 4.95
C ALA A 102 1.25 21.72 6.21
N PHE A 103 1.42 20.46 6.62
CA PHE A 103 2.31 20.11 7.72
C PHE A 103 3.79 20.36 7.38
N LEU A 104 4.21 20.05 6.15
CA LEU A 104 5.60 20.21 5.69
C LEU A 104 6.00 21.67 5.44
N GLU A 105 5.02 22.57 5.26
CA GLU A 105 5.25 24.00 5.10
C GLU A 105 5.46 24.73 6.43
N ASN A 106 5.10 24.13 7.56
CA ASN A 106 5.35 24.73 8.85
C ASN A 106 6.87 24.83 9.11
N THR A 107 7.38 26.06 9.17
CA THR A 107 8.81 26.35 9.27
C THR A 107 9.35 26.30 10.69
N GLU A 108 8.50 26.30 11.71
CA GLU A 108 8.91 26.34 13.12
C GLU A 108 9.45 24.97 13.59
N VAL A 109 9.01 23.89 12.96
CA VAL A 109 9.35 22.52 13.35
C VAL A 109 9.82 21.71 12.12
N ARG A 110 10.68 20.72 12.33
CA ARG A 110 11.16 19.82 11.27
C ARG A 110 10.19 18.68 11.02
N TYR A 111 8.99 19.00 10.53
CA TYR A 111 7.98 17.97 10.33
C TYR A 111 8.35 17.00 9.20
N LYS A 112 8.09 15.72 9.46
CA LYS A 112 8.03 14.64 8.48
C LYS A 112 6.61 14.12 8.42
N VAL A 113 6.21 13.61 7.26
CA VAL A 113 4.89 12.99 7.09
C VAL A 113 5.10 11.51 6.84
N GLU A 114 4.43 10.68 7.63
CA GLU A 114 4.37 9.24 7.46
C GLU A 114 2.95 8.84 7.05
N ILE A 115 2.83 8.09 5.96
CA ILE A 115 1.55 7.58 5.44
C ILE A 115 1.60 6.07 5.45
N THR A 116 0.76 5.46 6.28
CA THR A 116 0.58 4.02 6.36
C THR A 116 -0.80 3.60 5.84
N GLY A 117 -1.12 2.32 5.90
CA GLY A 117 -2.41 1.76 5.50
C GLY A 117 -2.29 0.32 5.06
N ALA A 118 -3.42 -0.33 4.78
CA ALA A 118 -3.45 -1.72 4.35
C ALA A 118 -2.50 -1.97 3.16
N ARG A 119 -1.91 -3.16 3.12
CA ARG A 119 -1.03 -3.55 2.01
C ARG A 119 -1.85 -3.62 0.73
N GLY A 120 -1.36 -3.02 -0.35
CA GLY A 120 -2.09 -2.93 -1.62
C GLY A 120 -3.21 -1.87 -1.67
N VAL A 121 -3.35 -1.00 -0.66
CA VAL A 121 -4.37 0.08 -0.64
C VAL A 121 -4.10 1.21 -1.65
N GLY A 122 -2.93 1.20 -2.30
CA GLY A 122 -2.55 2.19 -3.32
C GLY A 122 -1.58 3.28 -2.83
N LYS A 123 -0.73 2.98 -1.84
CA LYS A 123 0.32 3.91 -1.38
C LYS A 123 1.28 4.28 -2.51
N THR A 124 1.82 3.30 -3.23
CA THR A 124 2.74 3.56 -4.35
C THR A 124 2.08 4.35 -5.50
N ALA A 125 0.80 4.11 -5.78
CA ALA A 125 0.02 4.92 -6.73
C ALA A 125 -0.16 6.39 -6.27
N PHE A 126 -0.33 6.60 -4.96
CA PHE A 126 -0.30 7.94 -4.38
C PHE A 126 1.08 8.60 -4.53
N LEU A 127 2.19 7.87 -4.50
CA LEU A 127 3.51 8.42 -4.78
C LEU A 127 3.61 9.00 -6.19
N SER A 128 3.08 8.30 -7.19
CA SER A 128 3.00 8.81 -8.56
C SER A 128 2.25 10.14 -8.61
N TRP A 129 1.15 10.25 -7.86
CA TRP A 129 0.40 11.51 -7.72
C TRP A 129 1.23 12.62 -7.05
N VAL A 130 1.96 12.31 -5.98
CA VAL A 130 2.87 13.26 -5.30
C VAL A 130 3.91 13.79 -6.29
N VAL A 131 4.59 12.90 -7.01
CA VAL A 131 5.63 13.31 -7.98
C VAL A 131 5.03 14.15 -9.10
N TYR A 132 3.90 13.73 -9.68
CA TYR A 132 3.18 14.53 -10.68
C TYR A 132 2.83 15.92 -10.15
N TYR A 133 2.22 16.01 -8.97
CA TYR A 133 1.80 17.28 -8.38
C TYR A 133 2.99 18.21 -8.14
N LEU A 134 4.07 17.70 -7.53
CA LEU A 134 5.29 18.49 -7.30
C LEU A 134 5.90 19.00 -8.60
N ARG A 135 5.83 18.24 -9.69
CA ARG A 135 6.41 18.63 -10.98
C ARG A 135 5.53 19.54 -11.82
N ALA A 136 4.22 19.34 -11.80
CA ALA A 136 3.30 19.99 -12.74
C ALA A 136 2.43 21.08 -12.09
N GLN A 137 2.27 21.06 -10.77
CA GLN A 137 1.27 21.89 -10.05
C GLN A 137 1.89 22.82 -8.99
N THR A 138 3.22 22.86 -8.85
CA THR A 138 3.90 23.76 -7.90
C THR A 138 4.62 24.91 -8.61
N SER A 139 5.34 25.73 -7.83
CA SER A 139 6.10 26.88 -8.28
C SER A 139 7.00 26.59 -9.49
N SER A 140 7.26 27.61 -10.29
CA SER A 140 8.24 27.56 -11.38
C SER A 140 9.54 28.26 -10.96
N PRO A 141 10.70 27.58 -10.95
CA PRO A 141 10.91 26.19 -11.35
C PRO A 141 10.42 25.18 -10.27
N PRO A 142 10.04 23.95 -10.68
CA PRO A 142 9.59 22.92 -9.75
C PRO A 142 10.72 22.51 -8.79
N PRO A 143 10.38 22.03 -7.58
CA PRO A 143 11.38 21.61 -6.61
C PRO A 143 12.17 20.39 -7.08
N ALA A 144 13.38 20.25 -6.53
CA ALA A 144 14.13 19.02 -6.60
C ALA A 144 13.47 17.93 -5.74
N ILE A 145 13.50 16.68 -6.22
CA ILE A 145 12.90 15.54 -5.52
C ILE A 145 13.93 14.43 -5.40
N VAL A 146 14.32 14.07 -4.18
CA VAL A 146 15.07 12.84 -3.91
C VAL A 146 14.06 11.70 -3.74
N LEU A 147 14.15 10.69 -4.60
CA LEU A 147 13.35 9.47 -4.56
C LEU A 147 14.17 8.33 -3.95
N ASP A 148 13.56 7.61 -3.00
CA ASP A 148 14.11 6.42 -2.38
C ASP A 148 13.03 5.34 -2.37
N LEU A 149 13.07 4.48 -3.39
CA LEU A 149 12.05 3.48 -3.70
C LEU A 149 12.63 2.08 -3.53
N THR A 150 11.83 1.15 -3.00
CA THR A 150 12.21 -0.26 -2.97
C THR A 150 11.05 -1.16 -3.34
N ASN A 151 11.32 -2.14 -4.19
CA ASN A 151 10.38 -3.16 -4.62
C ASN A 151 11.07 -4.52 -4.60
N GLY A 152 10.81 -5.30 -3.55
CA GLY A 152 11.47 -6.60 -3.37
C GLY A 152 12.99 -6.43 -3.22
N ASN A 153 13.75 -7.02 -4.15
CA ASN A 153 15.21 -6.93 -4.18
C ASN A 153 15.72 -5.72 -4.96
N ASP A 154 14.85 -5.03 -5.70
CA ASP A 154 15.22 -3.86 -6.48
C ASP A 154 15.02 -2.58 -5.68
N SER A 155 15.97 -1.66 -5.80
CA SER A 155 15.89 -0.34 -5.20
C SER A 155 16.33 0.74 -6.17
N PHE A 156 15.70 1.90 -6.03
CA PHE A 156 16.05 3.10 -6.74
C PHE A 156 16.28 4.23 -5.73
N PHE A 157 17.49 4.76 -5.75
CA PHE A 157 17.82 6.00 -5.06
C PHE A 157 18.28 7.02 -6.10
N GLY A 158 17.58 8.13 -6.22
CA GLY A 158 17.84 9.09 -7.30
C GLY A 158 17.29 10.48 -7.03
N LEU A 159 17.77 11.44 -7.80
CA LEU A 159 17.40 12.84 -7.76
C LEU A 159 16.69 13.21 -9.06
N ILE A 160 15.47 13.74 -8.95
CA ILE A 160 14.80 14.47 -10.02
C ILE A 160 15.15 15.95 -9.85
N HIS A 161 15.96 16.46 -10.76
CA HIS A 161 16.37 17.86 -10.80
C HIS A 161 15.22 18.78 -11.22
N ALA A 162 15.31 20.07 -10.89
CA ALA A 162 14.31 21.08 -11.27
C ALA A 162 14.07 21.14 -12.80
N ASN A 163 15.11 20.93 -13.60
CA ASN A 163 15.03 20.87 -15.06
C ASN A 163 14.38 19.58 -15.62
N GLY A 164 14.06 18.60 -14.77
CA GLY A 164 13.47 17.31 -15.14
C GLY A 164 14.47 16.19 -15.44
N SER A 165 15.79 16.44 -15.37
CA SER A 165 16.78 15.36 -15.47
C SER A 165 16.76 14.48 -14.23
N VAL A 166 16.89 13.17 -14.43
CA VAL A 166 16.98 12.19 -13.34
C VAL A 166 18.44 11.76 -13.20
N GLU A 167 18.91 11.66 -11.97
CA GLU A 167 20.25 11.17 -11.65
C GLU A 167 20.14 10.05 -10.62
N ARG A 168 20.80 8.92 -10.88
CA ARG A 168 20.85 7.82 -9.92
C ARG A 168 22.00 8.05 -8.95
N GLY A 169 21.77 7.79 -7.68
CA GLY A 169 22.78 7.90 -6.64
C GLY A 169 22.89 6.64 -5.80
N GLN A 170 23.83 6.68 -4.86
CA GLN A 170 24.01 5.68 -3.82
C GLN A 170 23.47 6.22 -2.50
N ARG A 171 22.59 5.45 -1.87
CA ARG A 171 22.02 5.78 -0.57
C ARG A 171 23.12 5.94 0.48
N GLY A 172 23.05 6.98 1.30
CA GLY A 172 24.10 7.27 2.29
C GLY A 172 25.26 8.13 1.78
N GLU A 173 25.45 8.20 0.46
CA GLU A 173 26.62 8.86 -0.15
C GLU A 173 26.22 10.00 -1.09
N SER A 174 25.19 9.80 -1.90
CA SER A 174 24.70 10.79 -2.87
C SER A 174 23.68 11.75 -2.26
N PHE A 175 23.54 12.90 -2.90
CA PHE A 175 22.50 13.91 -2.68
C PHE A 175 22.41 14.49 -1.26
N GLN A 176 23.51 14.45 -0.48
CA GLN A 176 23.54 14.99 0.89
C GLN A 176 23.26 16.49 0.92
N CYS A 177 23.73 17.23 -0.09
CA CYS A 177 23.43 18.65 -0.23
C CYS A 177 21.93 18.89 -0.40
N GLU A 178 21.28 18.14 -1.28
CA GLU A 178 19.85 18.26 -1.59
C GLU A 178 18.98 17.84 -0.41
N LEU A 179 19.35 16.77 0.29
CA LEU A 179 18.70 16.31 1.52
C LEU A 179 18.83 17.34 2.66
N ALA A 180 19.86 18.19 2.64
CA ALA A 180 20.05 19.29 3.59
C ALA A 180 19.30 20.59 3.19
N MET A 181 18.55 20.62 2.08
CA MET A 181 17.80 21.80 1.64
C MET A 181 16.29 21.65 1.90
N ARG A 182 15.67 22.63 2.58
CA ARG A 182 14.19 22.63 2.82
C ARG A 182 13.35 22.87 1.55
N SER A 183 13.97 23.34 0.47
CA SER A 183 13.35 23.46 -0.85
C SER A 183 13.24 22.13 -1.59
N THR A 184 13.95 21.10 -1.13
CA THR A 184 13.91 19.75 -1.70
C THR A 184 12.82 18.93 -1.04
N PHE A 185 12.17 18.07 -1.83
CA PHE A 185 11.32 17.00 -1.30
C PHE A 185 12.09 15.69 -1.23
N TYR A 186 12.01 15.00 -0.10
CA TYR A 186 12.47 13.63 0.04
C TYR A 186 11.26 12.71 0.10
N VAL A 187 11.10 11.88 -0.91
CA VAL A 187 9.94 11.00 -1.06
C VAL A 187 10.44 9.56 -0.98
N TYR A 188 9.92 8.86 0.02
CA TYR A 188 10.38 7.54 0.44
C TYR A 188 9.24 6.53 0.34
N ASP A 189 9.45 5.44 -0.39
CA ASP A 189 8.56 4.27 -0.44
C ASP A 189 9.42 3.03 -0.42
N ALA A 190 9.88 2.68 0.77
CA ALA A 190 10.63 1.46 0.95
C ALA A 190 9.86 0.46 1.81
N GLY A 191 9.93 -0.80 1.39
CA GLY A 191 9.49 -1.94 2.18
C GLY A 191 10.14 -2.00 3.56
N SER A 192 9.59 -2.87 4.41
CA SER A 192 9.85 -2.97 5.86
C SER A 192 11.31 -3.19 6.27
N SER A 193 12.22 -3.53 5.33
CA SER A 193 13.62 -3.84 5.60
C SER A 193 14.56 -2.65 5.57
N LEU A 194 14.13 -1.51 5.03
CA LEU A 194 14.97 -0.31 4.97
C LEU A 194 14.38 0.76 5.88
N ARG A 195 15.26 1.48 6.58
CA ARG A 195 14.88 2.68 7.34
C ARG A 195 15.21 3.90 6.50
N PRO A 196 14.42 5.00 6.52
CA PRO A 196 14.78 6.26 5.87
C PRO A 196 16.20 6.68 6.24
N GLN A 197 16.90 7.38 5.35
CA GLN A 197 18.28 7.80 5.62
C GLN A 197 18.33 8.57 6.95
N SER A 198 19.11 8.05 7.91
CA SER A 198 19.33 8.65 9.22
C SER A 198 20.41 9.72 9.14
N GLY A 199 20.09 10.95 9.53
CA GLY A 199 20.99 12.11 9.49
C GLY A 199 20.22 13.44 9.54
N ASP A 200 20.93 14.55 9.35
CA ASP A 200 20.38 15.92 9.25
C ASP A 200 19.60 16.14 7.93
N VAL A 201 18.60 15.30 7.66
CA VAL A 201 17.68 15.52 6.53
C VAL A 201 16.75 16.68 6.88
N LEU A 202 16.96 17.81 6.19
CA LEU A 202 16.14 19.03 6.31
C LEU A 202 15.09 19.12 5.20
N ALA A 203 15.21 18.31 4.15
CA ALA A 203 14.24 18.21 3.07
C ALA A 203 12.83 17.87 3.58
N LYS A 204 11.81 18.41 2.90
CA LYS A 204 10.40 18.11 3.18
C LYS A 204 10.15 16.63 2.90
N THR A 205 9.92 15.85 3.95
CA THR A 205 9.97 14.39 3.87
C THR A 205 8.57 13.77 3.90
N ILE A 206 8.21 13.00 2.86
CA ILE A 206 7.01 12.17 2.79
C ILE A 206 7.44 10.71 2.73
N MET A 207 6.99 9.90 3.70
CA MET A 207 7.33 8.49 3.83
C MET A 207 6.07 7.64 3.68
N LEU A 208 6.07 6.72 2.73
CA LEU A 208 5.04 5.71 2.57
C LEU A 208 5.52 4.43 3.24
N MET A 209 4.80 3.99 4.26
CA MET A 209 5.24 2.91 5.14
C MET A 209 4.26 1.74 5.13
N PRO A 210 4.74 0.50 5.21
CA PRO A 210 3.90 -0.61 5.63
C PRO A 210 3.42 -0.40 7.08
N PRO A 211 2.38 -1.12 7.53
CA PRO A 211 1.92 -1.02 8.92
C PRO A 211 2.87 -1.78 9.85
N THR A 212 4.01 -1.20 10.20
CA THR A 212 5.08 -1.83 10.99
C THR A 212 5.38 -1.07 12.29
N LYS A 213 5.63 -1.80 13.39
CA LYS A 213 5.82 -1.26 14.76
C LYS A 213 7.06 -0.38 14.92
N ASN A 214 8.10 -0.57 14.12
CA ASN A 214 9.47 -0.10 14.45
C ASN A 214 9.83 1.28 13.86
N HIS A 215 8.87 2.03 13.32
CA HIS A 215 9.14 3.37 12.78
C HIS A 215 9.02 4.48 13.82
N CYS A 216 8.26 4.25 14.89
CA CYS A 216 8.06 5.23 15.97
C CYS A 216 9.22 5.26 16.99
N VAL A 217 10.20 4.35 16.86
CA VAL A 217 11.35 4.24 17.76
C VAL A 217 12.68 4.41 17.00
N ASP A 218 13.66 5.03 17.63
CA ASP A 218 15.02 5.11 17.14
C ASP A 218 15.73 3.74 17.22
N GLN A 219 17.01 3.67 16.85
CA GLN A 219 17.80 2.42 16.89
C GLN A 219 18.04 1.90 18.33
N ASN A 220 17.74 2.72 19.34
CA ASN A 220 17.93 2.44 20.76
C ASN A 220 16.59 2.23 21.50
N GLY A 221 15.46 2.17 20.77
CA GLY A 221 14.14 1.96 21.34
C GLY A 221 13.49 3.22 21.96
N HIS A 222 14.07 4.41 21.78
CA HIS A 222 13.44 5.64 22.24
C HIS A 222 12.38 6.10 21.25
N ALA A 223 11.24 6.58 21.76
CA ALA A 223 10.24 7.25 20.94
C ALA A 223 10.91 8.39 20.16
N ARG A 224 10.73 8.40 18.83
CA ARG A 224 11.25 9.50 18.01
C ARG A 224 10.57 10.80 18.47
N PRO A 225 11.31 11.92 18.56
CA PRO A 225 10.74 13.20 18.95
C PRO A 225 9.53 13.54 18.07
N MET A 226 8.57 14.27 18.65
CA MET A 226 7.21 14.61 18.17
C MET A 226 7.13 15.39 16.83
N GLU A 227 8.04 15.14 15.88
CA GLU A 227 8.17 15.85 14.61
C GLU A 227 7.68 15.02 13.41
N THR A 228 6.99 13.89 13.62
CA THR A 228 6.39 13.11 12.54
C THR A 228 4.86 13.13 12.65
N MET A 229 4.21 13.59 11.60
CA MET A 229 2.76 13.48 11.45
C MET A 229 2.42 12.13 10.80
N HIS A 230 1.58 11.33 11.45
CA HIS A 230 1.17 10.03 10.95
C HIS A 230 -0.23 10.11 10.33
N PHE A 231 -0.36 9.62 9.12
CA PHE A 231 -1.61 9.46 8.41
C PHE A 231 -1.84 8.00 8.00
N VAL A 232 -3.10 7.62 7.92
CA VAL A 232 -3.58 6.33 7.45
C VAL A 232 -4.35 6.56 6.16
N MET A 233 -3.90 5.91 5.09
CA MET A 233 -4.61 5.89 3.82
C MET A 233 -5.90 5.08 3.95
N PRO A 234 -7.07 5.65 3.67
CA PRO A 234 -8.34 4.97 3.82
C PRO A 234 -8.50 3.86 2.77
N LEU A 235 -9.25 2.82 3.14
CA LEU A 235 -9.70 1.82 2.18
C LEU A 235 -10.54 2.45 1.07
N TRP A 236 -10.65 1.75 -0.05
CA TRP A 236 -11.51 2.15 -1.15
C TRP A 236 -12.93 1.69 -0.90
N THR A 237 -13.90 2.54 -1.21
CA THR A 237 -15.29 2.12 -1.32
C THR A 237 -15.51 1.27 -2.56
N LEU A 238 -16.59 0.47 -2.57
CA LEU A 238 -16.97 -0.27 -3.76
C LEU A 238 -17.26 0.66 -4.94
N ASP A 239 -17.88 1.82 -4.68
CA ASP A 239 -18.14 2.84 -5.70
C ASP A 239 -16.83 3.37 -6.30
N GLU A 240 -15.85 3.73 -5.47
CA GLU A 240 -14.51 4.13 -5.93
C GLU A 240 -13.83 3.06 -6.78
N LEU A 241 -13.94 1.80 -6.37
CA LEU A 241 -13.37 0.69 -7.11
C LEU A 241 -14.08 0.50 -8.45
N ASP A 242 -15.40 0.66 -8.54
CA ASP A 242 -16.14 0.52 -9.79
C ASP A 242 -15.81 1.66 -10.78
N VAL A 243 -15.66 2.89 -10.29
CA VAL A 243 -15.20 4.01 -11.12
C VAL A 243 -13.79 3.72 -11.64
N CYS A 244 -12.86 3.37 -10.75
CA CYS A 244 -11.49 3.01 -11.12
C CYS A 244 -11.44 1.82 -12.09
N ARG A 245 -12.29 0.82 -11.89
CA ARG A 245 -12.46 -0.32 -12.80
C ARG A 245 -12.85 0.15 -14.19
N SER A 246 -13.84 1.03 -14.29
CA SER A 246 -14.35 1.51 -15.57
C SER A 246 -13.32 2.28 -16.41
N CYS A 247 -12.43 3.05 -15.77
CA CYS A 247 -11.45 3.89 -16.46
C CYS A 247 -10.05 3.25 -16.58
N CYS A 248 -9.62 2.48 -15.59
CA CYS A 248 -8.26 1.95 -15.50
C CYS A 248 -8.18 0.42 -15.64
N TYR A 249 -9.23 -0.32 -15.31
CA TYR A 249 -9.24 -1.79 -15.33
C TYR A 249 -10.45 -2.38 -16.07
N PRO A 250 -10.66 -2.01 -17.36
CA PRO A 250 -11.83 -2.46 -18.12
C PRO A 250 -11.88 -4.00 -18.30
N ARG A 251 -10.75 -4.69 -18.09
CA ARG A 251 -10.66 -6.16 -18.09
C ARG A 251 -11.39 -6.82 -16.92
N VAL A 252 -11.62 -6.10 -15.82
CA VAL A 252 -12.28 -6.63 -14.63
C VAL A 252 -13.79 -6.40 -14.76
N SER A 253 -14.56 -7.47 -14.67
CA SER A 253 -16.02 -7.39 -14.71
C SER A 253 -16.57 -6.87 -13.38
N MET A 254 -17.75 -6.25 -13.39
CA MET A 254 -18.41 -5.80 -12.15
C MET A 254 -18.71 -6.96 -11.20
N LEU A 255 -19.04 -8.14 -11.76
CA LEU A 255 -19.25 -9.37 -10.98
C LEU A 255 -17.96 -9.77 -10.24
N ASP A 256 -16.82 -9.80 -10.95
CA ASP A 256 -15.54 -10.16 -10.33
C ASP A 256 -15.12 -9.14 -9.27
N LEU A 257 -15.32 -7.84 -9.52
CA LEU A 257 -15.07 -6.79 -8.54
C LEU A 257 -15.90 -7.02 -7.26
N GLN A 258 -17.21 -7.28 -7.40
CA GLN A 258 -18.09 -7.51 -6.25
C GLN A 258 -17.70 -8.76 -5.46
N GLU A 259 -17.32 -9.85 -6.14
CA GLU A 259 -16.87 -11.07 -5.48
C GLU A 259 -15.54 -10.87 -4.73
N LEU A 260 -14.56 -10.25 -5.38
CA LEU A 260 -13.26 -9.98 -4.76
C LEU A 260 -13.37 -8.95 -3.63
N HIS A 261 -14.24 -7.94 -3.76
CA HIS A 261 -14.52 -6.98 -2.68
C HIS A 261 -15.13 -7.66 -1.45
N LYS A 262 -15.93 -8.73 -1.62
CA LYS A 262 -16.41 -9.51 -0.46
C LYS A 262 -15.29 -10.25 0.27
N LEU A 263 -14.20 -10.59 -0.41
CA LEU A 263 -13.04 -11.26 0.18
C LEU A 263 -12.07 -10.26 0.82
N TRP A 264 -11.71 -9.22 0.07
CA TRP A 264 -10.60 -8.31 0.35
C TRP A 264 -11.03 -6.90 0.75
N GLY A 265 -12.33 -6.61 0.78
CA GLY A 265 -12.83 -5.26 1.01
C GLY A 265 -12.26 -4.25 0.01
N GLY A 266 -11.91 -3.06 0.52
CA GLY A 266 -11.48 -1.91 -0.26
C GLY A 266 -10.01 -1.88 -0.71
N VAL A 267 -9.41 -3.02 -1.05
CA VAL A 267 -7.99 -3.12 -1.42
C VAL A 267 -7.82 -3.34 -2.94
N PRO A 268 -7.50 -2.28 -3.73
CA PRO A 268 -7.47 -2.34 -5.20
C PRO A 268 -6.45 -3.34 -5.76
N LYS A 269 -5.34 -3.61 -5.06
CA LYS A 269 -4.38 -4.65 -5.49
C LYS A 269 -5.09 -5.98 -5.72
N TRP A 270 -5.89 -6.42 -4.76
CA TRP A 270 -6.54 -7.73 -4.80
C TRP A 270 -7.89 -7.72 -5.52
N THR A 271 -8.55 -6.57 -5.65
CA THR A 271 -9.86 -6.45 -6.29
C THR A 271 -9.81 -6.00 -7.75
N LEU A 272 -8.74 -5.36 -8.21
CA LEU A 272 -8.61 -4.80 -9.57
C LEU A 272 -7.30 -5.21 -10.28
N ALA A 273 -6.16 -5.08 -9.60
CA ALA A 273 -4.85 -5.26 -10.25
C ALA A 273 -4.59 -6.74 -10.55
N GLU A 274 -4.79 -7.60 -9.56
CA GLU A 274 -4.57 -9.04 -9.68
C GLU A 274 -5.69 -9.76 -10.43
N ARG A 275 -5.32 -10.85 -11.10
CA ARG A 275 -6.32 -11.74 -11.68
C ARG A 275 -7.15 -12.39 -10.56
N LYS A 276 -8.43 -12.62 -10.82
CA LYS A 276 -9.36 -13.23 -9.86
C LYS A 276 -8.88 -14.56 -9.29
N ASP A 277 -8.36 -15.45 -10.13
CA ASP A 277 -7.87 -16.75 -9.71
C ASP A 277 -6.62 -16.64 -8.81
N ALA A 278 -5.68 -15.76 -9.17
CA ALA A 278 -4.50 -15.46 -8.36
C ALA A 278 -4.88 -14.82 -7.02
N SER A 279 -5.74 -13.80 -7.04
CA SER A 279 -6.25 -13.11 -5.85
C SER A 279 -6.99 -14.06 -4.90
N THR A 280 -7.86 -14.93 -5.43
CA THR A 280 -8.59 -15.93 -4.62
C THR A 280 -7.64 -16.99 -4.03
N ALA A 281 -6.64 -17.42 -4.81
CA ALA A 281 -5.63 -18.37 -4.32
C ALA A 281 -4.75 -17.73 -3.23
N HIS A 282 -4.40 -16.46 -3.37
CA HIS A 282 -3.65 -15.70 -2.36
C HIS A 282 -4.47 -15.56 -1.08
N PHE A 283 -5.76 -15.24 -1.17
CA PHE A 283 -6.65 -15.12 -0.01
C PHE A 283 -6.63 -16.39 0.86
N ARG A 284 -6.69 -17.57 0.21
CA ARG A 284 -6.60 -18.86 0.91
C ARG A 284 -5.26 -19.04 1.60
N LYS A 285 -4.16 -18.72 0.93
CA LYS A 285 -2.82 -18.79 1.54
C LYS A 285 -2.69 -17.88 2.76
N CYS A 286 -3.27 -16.68 2.72
CA CYS A 286 -3.28 -15.76 3.85
C CYS A 286 -4.09 -16.34 5.02
N LEU A 287 -5.24 -16.98 4.75
CA LEU A 287 -6.04 -17.63 5.78
C LEU A 287 -5.31 -18.81 6.42
N ASP A 288 -4.62 -19.62 5.62
CA ASP A 288 -3.83 -20.75 6.13
C ASP A 288 -2.62 -20.29 6.97
N ALA A 289 -2.16 -19.06 6.75
CA ALA A 289 -1.00 -18.48 7.42
C ALA A 289 -1.33 -17.67 8.69
N LEU A 290 -2.61 -17.30 8.91
CA LEU A 290 -3.03 -16.43 10.02
C LEU A 290 -3.87 -17.21 11.02
N THR A 291 -3.49 -17.21 12.30
CA THR A 291 -4.35 -17.73 13.36
C THR A 291 -5.24 -16.63 13.96
N PHE A 292 -6.31 -17.02 14.66
CA PHE A 292 -7.14 -16.05 15.39
C PHE A 292 -6.36 -15.31 16.48
N ALA A 293 -5.49 -16.01 17.21
CA ALA A 293 -4.60 -15.40 18.19
C ALA A 293 -3.71 -14.32 17.55
N ASP A 294 -3.04 -14.63 16.44
CA ASP A 294 -2.16 -13.70 15.73
C ASP A 294 -2.94 -12.48 15.19
N ALA A 295 -4.14 -12.72 14.66
CA ALA A 295 -5.03 -11.64 14.22
C ALA A 295 -5.41 -10.72 15.39
N ALA A 296 -5.81 -11.30 16.52
CA ALA A 296 -6.18 -10.55 17.72
C ALA A 296 -5.00 -9.75 18.29
N GLU A 297 -3.80 -10.33 18.33
CA GLU A 297 -2.58 -9.66 18.78
C GLU A 297 -2.22 -8.50 17.84
N THR A 298 -2.27 -8.73 16.52
CA THR A 298 -1.90 -7.72 15.53
C THR A 298 -2.88 -6.55 15.54
N ILE A 299 -4.18 -6.82 15.64
CA ILE A 299 -5.22 -5.78 15.75
C ILE A 299 -5.08 -5.02 17.07
N GLN A 300 -4.74 -5.71 18.17
CA GLN A 300 -4.44 -5.06 19.45
C GLN A 300 -3.24 -4.10 19.31
N ALA A 301 -2.27 -4.47 18.50
CA ALA A 301 -1.16 -3.62 18.07
C ALA A 301 -1.52 -2.62 16.95
N ARG A 302 -2.81 -2.28 16.78
CA ARG A 302 -3.30 -1.30 15.78
C ARG A 302 -3.08 -1.72 14.31
N GLY A 303 -2.99 -3.02 14.06
CA GLY A 303 -2.66 -3.56 12.75
C GLY A 303 -1.18 -3.46 12.42
N TRP A 304 -0.34 -3.02 13.36
CA TRP A 304 1.10 -2.92 13.16
C TRP A 304 1.79 -4.25 13.48
N PHE A 305 2.61 -4.72 12.56
CA PHE A 305 3.41 -5.93 12.76
C PHE A 305 4.87 -5.61 13.07
N ASP A 306 5.56 -6.56 13.70
CA ASP A 306 6.98 -6.41 13.98
C ASP A 306 7.80 -6.67 12.71
N ALA A 307 8.56 -5.67 12.26
CA ALA A 307 9.42 -5.79 11.09
C ALA A 307 10.70 -6.60 11.39
N ASP A 308 11.08 -6.69 12.66
CA ASP A 308 12.30 -7.34 13.14
C ASP A 308 12.06 -8.81 13.57
N ALA A 309 10.86 -9.35 13.31
CA ALA A 309 10.56 -10.77 13.54
C ALA A 309 11.47 -11.70 12.69
N GLU A 310 11.79 -12.89 13.21
CA GLU A 310 12.61 -13.88 12.51
C GLU A 310 12.07 -14.18 11.11
N GLU A 311 12.94 -14.38 10.12
CA GLU A 311 12.59 -14.51 8.69
C GLU A 311 11.45 -15.52 8.41
N SER A 312 11.39 -16.63 9.14
CA SER A 312 10.32 -17.64 9.04
C SER A 312 8.97 -17.15 9.58
N ASP A 313 8.99 -16.45 10.72
CA ASP A 313 7.82 -15.86 11.36
C ASP A 313 7.35 -14.62 10.60
N ARG A 314 8.31 -13.88 10.01
CA ARG A 314 8.06 -12.78 9.09
C ARG A 314 7.35 -13.27 7.84
N LYS A 315 7.76 -14.37 7.21
CA LYS A 315 7.08 -14.88 5.99
C LYS A 315 5.66 -15.36 6.26
N LYS A 316 5.41 -16.03 7.39
CA LYS A 316 4.05 -16.45 7.78
C LYS A 316 3.19 -15.26 8.19
N GLY A 317 3.70 -14.38 9.04
CA GLY A 317 3.01 -13.17 9.49
C GLY A 317 2.71 -12.22 8.32
N VAL A 318 3.69 -11.90 7.47
CA VAL A 318 3.53 -10.97 6.33
C VAL A 318 2.48 -11.45 5.34
N LEU A 319 2.31 -12.76 5.15
CA LEU A 319 1.22 -13.30 4.32
C LEU A 319 -0.13 -13.10 4.99
N GLY A 320 -0.26 -13.41 6.29
CA GLY A 320 -1.51 -13.22 7.04
C GLY A 320 -1.95 -11.77 7.18
N TYR A 321 -1.01 -10.82 7.28
CA TYR A 321 -1.32 -9.40 7.49
C TYR A 321 -2.03 -8.72 6.33
N ASP A 322 -2.03 -9.31 5.12
CA ASP A 322 -2.86 -8.83 4.02
C ASP A 322 -4.37 -8.92 4.35
N LEU A 323 -4.76 -9.75 5.33
CA LEU A 323 -6.13 -9.87 5.84
C LEU A 323 -6.48 -8.85 6.92
N ILE A 324 -5.56 -7.98 7.33
CA ILE A 324 -5.80 -7.00 8.38
C ILE A 324 -5.93 -5.61 7.76
N HIS A 325 -7.08 -5.00 7.99
CA HIS A 325 -7.39 -3.66 7.54
C HIS A 325 -7.21 -2.66 8.66
N VAL A 326 -6.59 -1.53 8.31
CA VAL A 326 -6.41 -0.39 9.20
C VAL A 326 -7.30 0.74 8.70
N HIS A 327 -8.12 1.30 9.58
CA HIS A 327 -9.11 2.30 9.23
C HIS A 327 -8.66 3.68 9.69
N ALA A 328 -8.80 4.64 8.77
CA ALA A 328 -8.70 6.05 9.07
C ALA A 328 -10.00 6.57 9.70
N ASP A 329 -9.91 7.69 10.40
CA ASP A 329 -11.08 8.37 10.96
C ASP A 329 -11.98 9.01 9.88
N TYR A 330 -13.29 9.05 10.15
CA TYR A 330 -14.32 9.56 9.22
C TYR A 330 -14.35 11.09 9.14
N ASP A 331 -13.74 11.77 10.11
CA ASP A 331 -13.62 13.24 10.13
C ASP A 331 -12.48 13.75 9.22
N ASN A 332 -11.88 12.84 8.44
CA ASN A 332 -10.92 13.16 7.39
C ASN A 332 -9.61 13.78 7.87
N THR A 333 -9.29 13.51 9.12
CA THR A 333 -7.97 13.79 9.70
C THR A 333 -6.93 12.77 9.25
N PHE A 334 -7.36 11.71 8.54
CA PHE A 334 -6.56 10.55 8.16
C PHE A 334 -5.86 9.90 9.35
N GLN A 335 -6.37 10.09 10.57
CA GLN A 335 -5.79 9.50 11.77
C GLN A 335 -6.22 8.05 11.93
N PHE A 336 -5.37 7.24 12.57
CA PHE A 336 -5.74 5.88 12.92
C PHE A 336 -6.98 5.87 13.81
N ARG A 337 -7.96 5.04 13.45
CA ARG A 337 -9.19 4.83 14.23
C ARG A 337 -9.25 3.44 14.84
N ASN A 338 -9.12 2.41 14.01
CA ASN A 338 -9.22 1.01 14.43
C ASN A 338 -8.61 0.07 13.37
N ALA A 339 -8.58 -1.23 13.70
CA ALA A 339 -8.23 -2.28 12.76
C ALA A 339 -9.22 -3.46 12.88
N GLU A 340 -9.40 -4.20 11.80
CA GLU A 340 -10.28 -5.38 11.71
C GLU A 340 -9.79 -6.34 10.63
N LEU A 341 -10.44 -7.51 10.51
CA LEU A 341 -10.19 -8.39 9.37
C LEU A 341 -10.84 -7.84 8.10
N CYS A 342 -10.23 -8.10 6.96
CA CYS A 342 -10.58 -7.55 5.66
C CYS A 342 -12.01 -7.86 5.19
N SER A 343 -12.61 -8.92 5.73
CA SER A 343 -13.99 -9.31 5.45
C SER A 343 -14.61 -10.16 6.55
N SER A 344 -15.94 -10.20 6.58
CA SER A 344 -16.71 -11.15 7.39
C SER A 344 -16.39 -12.60 7.01
N ILE A 345 -16.07 -12.87 5.74
CA ILE A 345 -15.68 -14.21 5.27
C ILE A 345 -14.37 -14.63 5.95
N ALA A 346 -13.35 -13.75 5.95
CA ALA A 346 -12.10 -14.03 6.64
C ALA A 346 -12.31 -14.29 8.13
N CYS A 347 -13.10 -13.44 8.79
CA CYS A 347 -13.47 -13.62 10.20
C CYS A 347 -14.18 -14.96 10.45
N ALA A 348 -15.21 -15.28 9.66
CA ALA A 348 -15.96 -16.52 9.81
C ALA A 348 -15.08 -17.76 9.59
N VAL A 349 -14.15 -17.74 8.64
CA VAL A 349 -13.24 -18.88 8.41
C VAL A 349 -12.29 -19.06 9.61
N LEU A 350 -11.66 -17.97 10.08
CA LEU A 350 -10.75 -18.03 11.23
C LEU A 350 -11.47 -18.52 12.49
N LEU A 351 -12.66 -17.99 12.79
CA LEU A 351 -13.47 -18.47 13.92
C LEU A 351 -13.90 -19.93 13.78
N GLY A 352 -14.00 -20.46 12.55
CA GLY A 352 -14.31 -21.86 12.29
C GLY A 352 -13.13 -22.81 12.55
N ALA A 353 -11.90 -22.30 12.43
CA ALA A 353 -10.68 -23.05 12.63
C ALA A 353 -10.15 -22.98 14.08
N SER A 354 -10.62 -22.01 14.88
CA SER A 354 -10.14 -21.76 16.25
C SER A 354 -10.91 -22.50 17.34
N ASP A 355 -10.30 -22.58 18.54
CA ASP A 355 -10.92 -23.16 19.72
C ASP A 355 -12.07 -22.28 20.23
N LYS A 356 -13.24 -22.89 20.52
CA LYS A 356 -14.40 -22.17 21.07
C LYS A 356 -14.11 -21.51 22.41
N GLN A 357 -13.24 -22.09 23.24
CA GLN A 357 -12.83 -21.51 24.52
C GLN A 357 -11.98 -20.26 24.32
N GLU A 358 -11.08 -20.28 23.33
CA GLU A 358 -10.26 -19.13 22.96
C GLU A 358 -11.13 -17.95 22.51
N ILE A 359 -12.10 -18.20 21.62
CA ILE A 359 -13.03 -17.17 21.14
C ILE A 359 -13.87 -16.61 22.29
N ARG A 360 -14.36 -17.46 23.21
CA ARG A 360 -15.11 -17.01 24.39
C ARG A 360 -14.26 -16.17 25.32
N ALA A 361 -13.03 -16.60 25.60
CA ALA A 361 -12.08 -15.84 26.41
C ALA A 361 -11.79 -14.46 25.79
N PHE A 362 -11.66 -14.39 24.46
CA PHE A 362 -11.54 -13.12 23.74
C PHE A 362 -12.78 -12.24 23.92
N LEU A 363 -13.98 -12.76 23.67
CA LEU A 363 -15.23 -12.02 23.80
C LEU A 363 -15.41 -11.50 25.23
N ASP A 364 -15.17 -12.34 26.24
CA ASP A 364 -15.31 -11.94 27.65
C ASP A 364 -14.27 -10.90 28.05
N LYS A 365 -13.04 -10.99 27.53
CA LYS A 365 -11.97 -10.01 27.78
C LYS A 365 -12.33 -8.61 27.26
N TYR A 366 -12.96 -8.51 26.10
CA TYR A 366 -13.23 -7.25 25.41
C TYR A 366 -14.68 -6.76 25.50
N ARG A 367 -15.59 -7.56 26.09
CA ARG A 367 -16.98 -7.17 26.37
C ARG A 367 -17.03 -5.85 27.13
N GLY A 368 -17.82 -4.90 26.63
CA GLY A 368 -18.02 -3.61 27.28
C GLY A 368 -16.80 -2.67 27.25
N ARG A 369 -15.71 -3.05 26.58
CA ARG A 369 -14.60 -2.11 26.33
C ARG A 369 -15.00 -1.20 25.16
N GLY A 370 -15.11 0.09 25.43
CA GLY A 370 -15.45 1.13 24.46
C GLY A 370 -14.37 1.39 23.41
N ALA A 371 -14.29 2.62 22.91
CA ALA A 371 -13.44 3.08 21.81
C ALA A 371 -11.94 2.70 21.96
N THR A 372 -11.60 1.48 21.52
CA THR A 372 -10.26 0.92 21.47
C THR A 372 -10.01 0.44 20.04
N ALA A 373 -8.74 0.22 19.68
CA ALA A 373 -8.38 -0.39 18.39
C ALA A 373 -9.10 -1.73 18.16
N MET A 374 -9.44 -2.43 19.25
CA MET A 374 -10.13 -3.73 19.26
C MET A 374 -11.63 -3.64 19.06
N HIS A 375 -12.25 -2.46 19.14
CA HIS A 375 -13.71 -2.36 19.20
C HIS A 375 -14.38 -2.91 17.93
N GLN A 376 -13.90 -2.53 16.74
CA GLN A 376 -14.48 -3.03 15.49
C GLN A 376 -14.25 -4.53 15.31
N PHE A 377 -13.04 -5.01 15.59
CA PHE A 377 -12.76 -6.44 15.55
C PHE A 377 -13.61 -7.25 16.56
N TYR A 378 -13.83 -6.72 17.77
CA TYR A 378 -14.76 -7.32 18.73
C TYR A 378 -16.18 -7.43 18.14
N VAL A 379 -16.71 -6.34 17.58
CA VAL A 379 -18.05 -6.32 16.97
C VAL A 379 -18.14 -7.31 15.81
N GLN A 380 -17.10 -7.37 14.97
CA GLN A 380 -17.00 -8.31 13.85
C GLN A 380 -17.02 -9.76 14.33
N VAL A 381 -16.19 -10.10 15.34
CA VAL A 381 -16.11 -11.44 15.93
C VAL A 381 -17.42 -11.82 16.61
N GLU A 382 -18.02 -10.91 17.38
CA GLU A 382 -19.29 -11.11 18.06
C GLU A 382 -20.40 -11.44 17.05
N HIS A 383 -20.54 -10.61 16.01
CA HIS A 383 -21.54 -10.81 14.95
C HIS A 383 -21.39 -12.16 14.25
N GLU A 384 -20.19 -12.51 13.81
CA GLU A 384 -19.96 -13.77 13.09
C GLU A 384 -20.04 -15.00 14.00
N TYR A 385 -19.64 -14.88 15.28
CA TYR A 385 -19.79 -15.95 16.27
C TYR A 385 -21.26 -16.29 16.53
N TRP A 386 -22.11 -15.26 16.74
CA TRP A 386 -23.53 -15.48 17.03
C TRP A 386 -24.33 -15.94 15.81
N LYS A 387 -24.02 -15.45 14.61
CA LYS A 387 -24.62 -15.98 13.37
C LYS A 387 -24.45 -17.49 13.26
N LYS A 388 -23.26 -18.02 13.55
CA LYS A 388 -23.00 -19.46 13.50
C LYS A 388 -23.78 -20.25 14.53
N LEU A 389 -24.04 -19.69 15.70
CA LEU A 389 -24.80 -20.36 16.76
C LEU A 389 -26.31 -20.41 16.49
N VAL A 390 -26.85 -19.45 15.72
CA VAL A 390 -28.28 -19.42 15.35
C VAL A 390 -28.59 -20.34 14.15
N MET A 391 -27.57 -20.77 13.41
CA MET A 391 -27.72 -21.70 12.27
C MET A 391 -27.56 -23.19 12.63
N ILE A 392 -27.29 -23.50 13.91
CA ILE A 392 -27.27 -24.86 14.48
C ILE A 392 -28.51 -24.99 15.37
#